data_AF-B1T1K7-F1
#
_entry.id   AF-B1T1K7-F1
#
_cell.length_a   1.000
_cell.length_b   1.000
_cell.length_c   1.000
_cell.angle_alpha   90.00
_cell.angle_beta   90.00
_cell.angle_gamma   90.00
#
_symmetry.space_group_name_H-M   'P 1'
#
loop_
_entity.id
_entity.type
_entity.pdbx_description
1 polymer ?
#
loop_
_entity_poly.entity_id
_entity_poly.type
_entity_poly.pdbx_seq_one_letter_code
_entity_poly.pdbx_strand_id
1 'polypeptide(L)' 'MARWMPEFERFFHYRNLDVSTLKELCRRWQPAIYKGFQKRAMHTALADIHESIDELKYYREHFLIPAASAPAGESAPAA' A
#
# COMPACT_ATOMS: atom_id res chain seq x y z
N MET A 1 -12.89 15.66 -8.33
CA MET A 1 -12.50 16.62 -9.39
C MET A 1 -13.74 17.28 -10.00
N ALA A 2 -14.91 16.65 -9.86
CA ALA A 2 -16.25 17.09 -10.23
C ALA A 2 -16.54 18.61 -10.24
N ARG A 3 -16.15 19.32 -9.17
CA ARG A 3 -16.49 20.75 -9.02
C ARG A 3 -15.68 21.68 -9.94
N TRP A 4 -14.42 21.35 -10.20
CA TRP A 4 -13.47 22.27 -10.83
C TRP A 4 -12.88 21.75 -12.14
N MET A 5 -12.88 20.42 -12.34
CA MET A 5 -12.33 19.77 -13.53
C MET A 5 -13.23 18.59 -13.99
N PRO A 6 -14.50 18.84 -14.34
CA PRO A 6 -15.45 17.77 -14.68
C PRO A 6 -15.09 17.04 -15.98
N GLU A 7 -14.54 17.75 -16.98
CA GLU A 7 -14.10 17.10 -18.24
C GLU A 7 -12.95 16.13 -18.01
N PHE A 8 -12.01 16.48 -17.13
CA PHE A 8 -10.88 15.62 -16.77
C PHE A 8 -11.34 14.37 -16.01
N GLU A 9 -12.28 14.52 -15.07
CA GLU A 9 -12.81 13.41 -14.29
C GLU A 9 -13.52 12.35 -15.15
N ARG A 10 -14.14 12.77 -16.27
CA ARG A 10 -14.82 11.84 -17.20
C ARG A 10 -13.90 10.82 -17.86
N PHE A 11 -12.59 11.06 -17.90
CA PHE A 11 -11.62 10.09 -18.41
C PHE A 11 -11.31 8.98 -17.40
N PHE A 12 -11.62 9.17 -16.13
CA PHE A 12 -11.37 8.19 -15.07
C PHE A 12 -12.60 7.34 -14.78
N HIS A 13 -12.38 6.17 -14.20
CA HIS A 13 -13.46 5.35 -13.67
C HIS A 13 -13.96 5.92 -12.34
N TYR A 14 -15.19 5.58 -11.93
CA TYR A 14 -15.77 6.09 -10.68
C TYR A 14 -15.11 5.52 -9.41
N ARG A 15 -14.35 4.41 -9.53
CA ARG A 15 -13.68 3.77 -8.39
C ARG A 15 -12.34 4.43 -8.13
N ASN A 16 -12.11 4.76 -6.86
CA ASN A 16 -10.83 5.22 -6.38
C ASN A 16 -10.04 4.06 -5.76
N LEU A 17 -8.72 4.09 -5.93
CA LEU A 17 -7.80 3.26 -5.19
C LEU A 17 -6.98 4.17 -4.27
N ASP A 18 -7.36 4.20 -3.01
CA ASP A 18 -6.75 5.06 -2.00
C ASP A 18 -5.74 4.28 -1.15
N VAL A 19 -4.45 4.64 -1.29
CA VAL A 19 -3.35 4.03 -0.54
C VAL A 19 -3.44 4.35 0.96
N SER A 20 -4.02 5.50 1.32
CA SER A 20 -4.15 5.90 2.73
C SER A 20 -5.15 5.04 3.51
N THR A 21 -6.16 4.49 2.82
CA THR A 21 -7.05 3.47 3.38
C THR A 21 -6.26 2.24 3.81
N LEU A 22 -5.38 1.72 2.95
CA LEU A 22 -4.52 0.57 3.29
C LEU A 22 -3.54 0.90 4.42
N LYS A 23 -2.98 2.11 4.42
CA LYS A 23 -2.11 2.59 5.49
C LYS A 23 -2.80 2.56 6.85
N GLU A 24 -4.03 3.09 6.95
CA GLU A 24 -4.78 3.13 8.20
C GLU A 24 -5.23 1.73 8.67
N LEU A 25 -5.54 0.82 7.74
CA LEU A 25 -5.82 -0.58 8.04
C LEU A 25 -4.55 -1.30 8.54
N CYS A 26 -3.42 -1.16 7.82
CA CYS A 26 -2.13 -1.73 8.21
C CYS A 26 -1.69 -1.25 9.59
N ARG A 27 -1.85 0.05 9.88
CA ARG A 27 -1.54 0.63 11.20
C ARG A 27 -2.32 -0.02 12.35
N ARG A 28 -3.56 -0.47 12.12
CA ARG A 28 -4.42 -1.08 13.16
C ARG A 28 -4.28 -2.59 13.24
N TRP A 29 -4.17 -3.26 12.09
CA TRP A 29 -4.19 -4.73 12.04
C TRP A 29 -2.80 -5.35 12.13
N GLN A 30 -1.78 -4.69 11.56
CA GLN A 30 -0.40 -5.18 11.57
C GLN A 30 0.60 -4.04 11.79
N PRO A 31 0.68 -3.48 13.03
CA PRO A 31 1.53 -2.33 13.34
C PRO A 31 3.03 -2.58 13.08
N ALA A 32 3.49 -3.83 13.09
CA ALA A 32 4.86 -4.19 12.77
C ALA A 32 5.22 -3.90 11.31
N ILE A 33 4.31 -4.21 10.37
CA ILE A 33 4.47 -3.95 8.94
C ILE A 33 4.38 -2.45 8.66
N TYR A 34 3.45 -1.76 9.32
CA TYR A 34 3.32 -0.30 9.18
C TYR A 34 4.64 0.45 9.45
N LYS A 35 5.44 -0.01 10.43
CA LYS A 35 6.73 0.62 10.78
C LYS A 35 7.84 0.39 9.75
N GLY A 36 7.69 -0.59 8.85
CA GLY A 36 8.71 -0.96 7.87
C GLY A 36 8.77 -0.05 6.64
N PHE A 37 7.78 0.83 6.44
CA PHE A 37 7.75 1.77 5.33
C PHE A 37 7.94 3.22 5.79
N GLN A 38 8.89 3.94 5.18
CA GLN A 38 9.12 5.36 5.44
C GLN A 38 9.17 6.15 4.14
N LYS A 39 8.48 7.30 4.13
CA LYS A 39 8.45 8.23 2.99
C LYS A 39 9.69 9.12 2.96
N ARG A 40 10.24 9.31 1.77
CA ARG A 40 11.30 10.26 1.42
C ARG A 40 10.66 11.60 1.03
N ALA A 41 10.57 12.52 1.99
CA ALA A 41 9.91 13.82 1.83
C ALA A 41 10.62 14.78 0.83
N MET A 42 10.44 14.55 -0.48
CA MET A 42 11.06 15.36 -1.55
C MET A 42 10.16 16.50 -2.07
N HIS A 43 8.98 16.69 -1.49
CA HIS A 43 8.08 17.86 -1.64
C HIS A 43 7.77 18.30 -3.10
N THR A 44 7.72 17.35 -4.04
CA THR A 44 7.23 17.61 -5.41
C THR A 44 6.07 16.68 -5.73
N ALA A 45 5.10 17.14 -6.52
CA ALA A 45 3.93 16.33 -6.87
C ALA A 45 4.31 15.01 -7.56
N LEU A 46 5.35 15.02 -8.41
CA LEU A 46 5.84 13.81 -9.05
C LEU A 46 6.48 12.84 -8.04
N ALA A 47 7.27 13.35 -7.10
CA ALA A 47 7.82 12.53 -6.03
C ALA A 47 6.70 11.91 -5.20
N ASP A 48 5.71 12.69 -4.76
CA ASP A 48 4.58 12.22 -3.95
C ASP A 48 3.78 11.08 -4.64
N ILE A 49 3.64 11.14 -5.98
CA ILE A 49 3.04 10.06 -6.78
C ILE A 49 3.90 8.80 -6.71
N HIS A 50 5.21 8.91 -6.96
CA HIS A 50 6.12 7.77 -6.89
C HIS A 50 6.17 7.15 -5.49
N GLU A 51 6.18 7.97 -4.44
CA GLU A 51 6.14 7.50 -3.06
C GLU A 51 4.86 6.70 -2.75
N SER A 52 3.72 7.18 -3.25
CA SER A 52 2.43 6.50 -3.05
C SER A 52 2.38 5.17 -3.82
N ILE A 53 3.03 5.08 -4.98
CA ILE A 53 3.18 3.83 -5.74
C ILE A 53 4.06 2.84 -4.95
N ASP A 54 5.19 3.29 -4.41
CA ASP A 54 6.09 2.44 -3.64
C ASP A 54 5.46 1.98 -2.32
N GLU A 55 4.68 2.84 -1.65
CA GLU A 55 3.87 2.49 -0.47
C GLU A 55 2.86 1.38 -0.79
N LEU A 56 2.16 1.49 -1.92
CA LEU A 56 1.21 0.47 -2.34
C LEU A 56 1.88 -0.87 -2.69
N LYS A 57 3.05 -0.84 -3.34
CA LYS A 57 3.84 -2.06 -3.59
C LYS A 57 4.23 -2.75 -2.28
N TYR A 58 4.70 -1.98 -1.30
CA TYR A 58 5.04 -2.50 0.03
C TYR A 58 3.83 -3.18 0.70
N TYR A 59 2.66 -2.54 0.70
CA TYR A 59 1.45 -3.17 1.27
C TYR A 59 1.00 -4.39 0.47
N ARG A 60 1.17 -4.39 -0.85
CA ARG A 60 0.87 -5.56 -1.66
C ARG A 60 1.75 -6.75 -1.30
N GLU A 61 3.03 -6.53 -1.05
CA GLU A 61 4.01 -7.59 -0.76
C GLU A 61 3.95 -8.09 0.69
N HIS A 62 3.63 -7.22 1.64
CA HIS A 62 3.74 -7.54 3.06
C HIS A 62 2.40 -7.60 3.80
N PHE A 63 1.39 -6.83 3.38
CA PHE A 63 0.12 -6.70 4.10
C PHE A 63 -1.04 -7.45 3.45
N LEU A 64 -1.10 -7.48 2.11
CA LEU A 64 -2.23 -8.06 1.37
C LEU A 64 -2.05 -9.54 0.99
N ILE A 65 -0.88 -10.12 1.23
CA ILE A 65 -0.64 -11.55 0.95
C ILE A 65 -1.18 -12.40 2.11
N PRO A 66 -2.06 -13.39 1.85
CA PRO A 66 -2.51 -14.33 2.89
C PRO A 66 -1.34 -15.18 3.40
N ALA A 67 -1.32 -15.50 4.70
CA ALA A 67 -0.32 -16.37 5.34
C ALA A 67 -0.13 -17.76 4.68
N ALA A 68 -1.00 -18.14 3.74
CA ALA A 68 -0.95 -19.41 3.02
C ALA A 68 0.14 -19.50 1.92
N SER A 69 0.92 -18.44 1.67
CA SER A 69 2.05 -18.49 0.73
C SER A 69 3.43 -18.55 1.40
N ALA A 70 3.51 -18.81 2.71
CA ALA A 70 4.76 -19.22 3.31
C ALA A 70 5.14 -20.62 2.77
N PRO A 71 6.38 -20.86 2.30
CA PRO A 71 6.77 -22.20 1.87
C PRO A 71 6.66 -23.13 3.09
N ALA A 72 5.78 -24.12 3.00
CA ALA A 72 5.69 -25.21 3.97
C ALA A 72 7.01 -26.00 3.91
N GLY A 73 7.91 -25.79 4.86
CA GLY A 73 9.16 -26.54 4.89
C GLY A 73 10.22 -25.99 5.83
N GLU A 74 9.99 -26.10 7.14
CA GLU A 74 11.08 -26.43 8.07
C GLU A 74 10.48 -27.09 9.32
N SER A 75 10.27 -28.40 9.23
CA SER A 75 10.12 -29.25 10.41
C SER A 75 11.47 -29.31 11.11
N ALA A 76 11.59 -28.65 12.26
CA ALA A 76 12.73 -28.79 13.15
C ALA A 76 12.90 -30.26 13.58
N PRO A 77 14.14 -30.77 13.71
CA PRO A 77 14.37 -32.15 14.14
C PRO A 77 14.00 -32.30 15.62
N ALA A 78 13.27 -33.36 15.94
CA ALA A 78 13.07 -33.81 17.32
C ALA A 78 14.38 -34.36 17.88
N ALA A 79 14.77 -33.87 19.06
CA ALA A 79 15.81 -34.44 19.90
C ALA A 79 15.30 -35.71 20.62
#